data_AF-A0A7V2L6W9-F1
#
_entry.id   AF-A0A7V2L6W9-F1
#
_cell.length_a   1.000
_cell.length_b   1.000
_cell.length_c   1.000
_cell.angle_alpha   90.00
_cell.angle_beta   90.00
_cell.angle_gamma   90.00
#
_symmetry.space_group_name_H-M   'P 1'
#
loop_
_entity.id
_entity.type
_entity.pdbx_description
1 polymer ?
#
loop_
_entity_poly.entity_id
_entity_poly.type
_entity_poly.pdbx_seq_one_letter_code
_entity_poly.pdbx_strand_id
1 'polypeptide(L)'
;MSTKSGLSSTSIILLIAVLLAACGSSEPTVPLIGGPITITPPPTEYVPRSATPIIPTGTPEPTTTRVLIDGLVDDWAIYPTLLTDWEDDASMEGFDLKSIRAFTNDQYLYLMLDFYGVIGDYELIELDIDINSDGAQDYIISFDPRLSEHELEDFTGSDPFTSLMMGTFSAEGEVVEVKLPIGLLGGVENLIIREMRVMAGECCAADWISIDEMGPVSVVRTNELEMTFGERYAFWSSASFTGPASSPFIINDTHFDGPRGLVLGQDGTHAYIINQYSGELSQVDLDPASHNFSRVSVIKEEIYVLTDITISQDETLAYLSREAGPRDPPQGQNVITKLYLESGEVVTLVDQFDQPTNFVLNQDESRGYVVDLARSGFYVLDMGTSVVTPIATGLDEPYAVDVNEDEGYAYVVTKPPGAGDYRLGSLLRISLQTGRITSIAHEVFLGPTSITLAGEGRLAFITEYGHSGKCDGSLSVINIDSEAADYSNKLVLLPGLCGPHDVVLNQEETMAYFVEVEGSRLGAIQIDIGEMFSPSPEP
;
A
#
# COMPACT_ATOMS: atom_id res chain seq x y z
N MET A 1 -3.38 -1.19 -52.81
CA MET A 1 -2.17 -1.95 -52.38
C MET A 1 -2.04 -1.72 -50.88
N SER A 2 -2.10 -2.68 -49.97
CA SER A 2 -2.17 -4.14 -50.01
C SER A 2 -3.00 -4.61 -48.81
N THR A 3 -3.63 -5.76 -48.95
CA THR A 3 -4.64 -6.39 -48.10
C THR A 3 -4.05 -7.23 -46.96
N LYS A 4 -4.92 -7.44 -45.95
CA LYS A 4 -4.88 -8.40 -44.84
C LYS A 4 -4.45 -9.85 -45.22
N SER A 5 -3.79 -10.52 -44.28
CA SER A 5 -3.89 -11.96 -43.94
C SER A 5 -3.32 -12.13 -42.52
N GLY A 6 -3.92 -12.81 -41.54
CA GLY A 6 -4.66 -14.07 -41.58
C GLY A 6 -3.79 -15.14 -40.94
N LEU A 7 -3.92 -15.39 -39.63
CA LEU A 7 -3.25 -16.49 -38.93
C LEU A 7 -4.27 -17.35 -38.21
N SER A 8 -4.19 -18.64 -38.54
CA SER A 8 -5.13 -19.72 -38.29
C SER A 8 -4.82 -20.40 -36.96
N SER A 9 -5.88 -20.61 -36.16
CA SER A 9 -5.93 -21.56 -35.07
C SER A 9 -5.66 -22.98 -35.59
N THR A 10 -4.81 -23.74 -34.89
CA THR A 10 -4.71 -25.20 -35.08
C THR A 10 -4.79 -25.85 -33.71
N SER A 11 -5.84 -26.65 -33.55
CA SER A 11 -6.16 -27.45 -32.38
C SER A 11 -5.21 -28.65 -32.27
N ILE A 12 -4.75 -28.97 -31.06
CA ILE A 12 -4.18 -30.30 -30.74
C ILE A 12 -5.04 -30.92 -29.65
N ILE A 13 -5.81 -31.94 -30.05
CA ILE A 13 -6.58 -32.84 -29.20
C ILE A 13 -5.64 -33.99 -28.82
N LEU A 14 -5.40 -34.21 -27.52
CA LEU A 14 -4.69 -35.41 -27.04
C LEU A 14 -5.71 -36.43 -26.51
N LEU A 15 -5.74 -37.58 -27.18
CA LEU A 15 -6.59 -38.74 -26.88
C LEU A 15 -5.77 -39.72 -26.02
N ILE A 16 -6.14 -39.97 -24.77
CA ILE A 16 -5.54 -41.03 -23.94
C ILE A 16 -6.45 -42.26 -24.00
N ALA A 17 -5.92 -43.33 -24.59
CA ALA A 17 -6.56 -44.63 -24.66
C ALA A 17 -6.15 -45.51 -23.47
N VAL A 18 -7.16 -46.06 -22.79
CA VAL A 18 -7.05 -47.09 -21.74
C VAL A 18 -6.78 -48.46 -22.39
N LEU A 19 -5.81 -49.21 -21.86
CA LEU A 19 -5.65 -50.63 -22.16
C LEU A 19 -5.35 -51.43 -20.89
N LEU A 20 -6.38 -52.15 -20.45
CA LEU A 20 -6.33 -53.26 -19.50
C LEU A 20 -5.66 -54.48 -20.15
N ALA A 21 -4.74 -55.12 -19.43
CA ALA A 21 -4.39 -56.51 -19.64
C ALA A 21 -4.10 -57.19 -18.30
N ALA A 22 -4.87 -58.24 -18.00
CA ALA A 22 -4.75 -59.10 -16.83
C ALA A 22 -4.24 -60.50 -17.23
N CYS A 23 -3.44 -61.13 -16.35
CA CYS A 23 -3.20 -62.56 -16.08
C CYS A 23 -1.75 -62.71 -15.54
N GLY A 24 -1.40 -63.52 -14.54
CA GLY A 24 -2.08 -64.56 -13.80
C GLY A 24 -1.24 -65.01 -12.58
N SER A 25 -1.86 -65.86 -11.77
CA SER A 25 -1.57 -66.29 -10.39
C SER A 25 -0.34 -67.17 -10.13
N SER A 26 0.16 -67.16 -8.88
CA SER A 26 0.50 -68.39 -8.15
C SER A 26 0.57 -68.17 -6.62
N GLU A 27 -0.28 -68.87 -5.86
CA GLU A 27 -0.18 -69.07 -4.41
C GLU A 27 0.57 -70.39 -4.11
N PRO A 28 1.38 -70.47 -3.05
CA PRO A 28 1.84 -71.74 -2.53
C PRO A 28 0.93 -72.27 -1.40
N THR A 29 0.53 -73.53 -1.55
CA THR A 29 -0.24 -74.34 -0.60
C THR A 29 0.68 -74.93 0.49
N VAL A 30 0.19 -74.99 1.73
CA VAL A 30 0.81 -75.72 2.86
C VAL A 30 -0.20 -76.71 3.42
N PRO A 31 0.18 -77.97 3.74
CA PRO A 31 -0.77 -79.06 3.94
C PRO A 31 -1.37 -79.11 5.34
N LEU A 32 -2.66 -79.47 5.40
CA LEU A 32 -3.39 -79.82 6.61
C LEU A 32 -3.02 -81.22 7.09
N ILE A 33 -2.48 -81.33 8.30
CA ILE A 33 -2.45 -82.59 9.07
C ILE A 33 -3.36 -82.41 10.29
N GLY A 34 -4.45 -83.18 10.33
CA GLY A 34 -5.40 -83.22 11.43
C GLY A 34 -4.98 -84.18 12.55
N GLY A 35 -5.32 -83.80 13.78
CA GLY A 35 -5.35 -84.65 14.97
C GLY A 35 -5.96 -83.85 16.15
N PRO A 36 -6.89 -84.41 16.94
CA PRO A 36 -7.65 -83.64 17.92
C PRO A 36 -6.90 -83.55 19.25
N ILE A 37 -6.79 -82.36 19.84
CA ILE A 37 -6.41 -82.22 21.24
C ILE A 37 -7.38 -81.27 21.93
N THR A 38 -8.12 -81.83 22.87
CA THR A 38 -9.08 -81.19 23.77
C THR A 38 -8.33 -80.39 24.82
N ILE A 39 -8.71 -79.13 25.07
CA ILE A 39 -8.30 -78.41 26.27
C ILE A 39 -9.48 -77.58 26.80
N THR A 40 -9.75 -77.79 28.09
CA THR A 40 -10.83 -77.29 28.95
C THR A 40 -10.82 -75.77 29.18
N PRO A 41 -11.98 -75.09 29.35
CA PRO A 41 -12.03 -73.71 29.85
C PRO A 41 -11.86 -73.72 31.39
N PRO A 42 -11.25 -72.72 32.06
CA PRO A 42 -11.84 -71.37 32.28
C PRO A 42 -10.73 -70.30 32.55
N PRO A 43 -10.97 -69.08 33.10
CA PRO A 43 -12.22 -68.40 33.47
C PRO A 43 -12.44 -67.04 32.78
N THR A 44 -13.73 -66.71 32.68
CA THR A 44 -14.29 -65.38 32.44
C THR A 44 -13.86 -64.39 33.51
N GLU A 45 -12.90 -63.54 33.18
CA GLU A 45 -12.84 -62.12 33.53
C GLU A 45 -11.64 -61.50 32.83
N TYR A 46 -11.85 -60.98 31.62
CA TYR A 46 -10.93 -60.04 30.98
C TYR A 46 -11.55 -58.67 31.14
N VAL A 47 -11.03 -57.87 32.07
CA VAL A 47 -11.26 -56.42 32.09
C VAL A 47 -10.59 -55.88 30.82
N PRO A 48 -11.34 -55.34 29.84
CA PRO A 48 -10.69 -54.73 28.70
C PRO A 48 -9.92 -53.50 29.23
N ARG A 49 -8.60 -53.60 29.23
CA ARG A 49 -7.75 -52.42 29.30
C ARG A 49 -8.12 -51.62 28.06
N SER A 50 -8.86 -50.52 28.24
CA SER A 50 -9.18 -49.58 27.18
C SER A 50 -7.85 -49.07 26.62
N ALA A 51 -7.39 -49.67 25.53
CA ALA A 51 -6.42 -49.03 24.67
C ALA A 51 -7.18 -47.87 24.05
N THR A 52 -7.04 -46.69 24.66
CA THR A 52 -7.33 -45.45 23.95
C THR A 52 -6.57 -45.54 22.64
N PRO A 53 -7.24 -45.41 21.47
CA PRO A 53 -6.52 -45.28 20.23
C PRO A 53 -5.59 -44.09 20.41
N ILE A 54 -4.28 -44.32 20.28
CA ILE A 54 -3.35 -43.23 20.05
C ILE A 54 -3.74 -42.74 18.65
N ILE A 55 -4.61 -41.72 18.59
CA ILE A 55 -4.79 -40.94 17.37
C ILE A 55 -3.37 -40.49 17.03
N PRO A 56 -2.83 -40.79 15.83
CA PRO A 56 -1.59 -40.18 15.42
C PRO A 56 -1.84 -38.68 15.54
N THR A 57 -1.10 -38.01 16.42
CA THR A 57 -1.10 -36.55 16.47
C THR A 57 -0.83 -36.11 15.04
N GLY A 58 -1.88 -35.59 14.39
CA GLY A 58 -1.75 -35.04 13.06
C GLY A 58 -0.61 -34.03 13.07
N THR A 59 0.08 -33.90 11.94
CA THR A 59 0.95 -32.75 11.70
C THR A 59 0.21 -31.50 12.17
N PRO A 60 0.82 -30.63 13.00
CA PRO A 60 0.14 -29.42 13.45
C PRO A 60 -0.41 -28.68 12.24
N GLU A 61 -1.65 -28.22 12.33
CA GLU A 61 -2.24 -27.38 11.29
C GLU A 61 -1.32 -26.18 11.04
N PRO A 62 -1.13 -25.75 9.79
CA PRO A 62 -0.24 -24.64 9.50
C PRO A 62 -0.77 -23.36 10.14
N THR A 63 0.14 -22.50 10.59
CA THR A 63 -0.16 -21.15 11.09
C THR A 63 -0.02 -20.13 9.98
N THR A 64 -0.43 -18.88 10.19
CA THR A 64 -0.20 -17.79 9.23
C THR A 64 1.09 -17.06 9.57
N THR A 65 1.87 -16.70 8.54
CA THR A 65 3.07 -15.86 8.68
C THR A 65 2.65 -14.47 9.16
N ARG A 66 3.22 -13.97 10.26
CA ARG A 66 2.86 -12.65 10.82
C ARG A 66 4.06 -11.73 10.81
N VAL A 67 4.54 -11.45 9.60
CA VAL A 67 5.64 -10.52 9.32
C VAL A 67 5.18 -9.52 8.26
N LEU A 68 5.23 -8.23 8.60
CA LEU A 68 5.13 -7.09 7.71
C LEU A 68 6.53 -6.76 7.17
N ILE A 69 6.60 -6.05 6.06
CA ILE A 69 7.87 -5.59 5.49
C ILE A 69 7.83 -4.07 5.59
N ASP A 70 8.15 -3.57 6.78
CA ASP A 70 8.03 -2.17 7.18
C ASP A 70 9.29 -1.60 7.89
N GLY A 71 10.34 -2.40 8.03
CA GLY A 71 11.64 -2.04 8.57
C GLY A 71 11.72 -2.12 10.09
N LEU A 72 10.71 -2.68 10.77
CA LEU A 72 10.67 -2.81 12.22
C LEU A 72 11.03 -4.23 12.69
N VAL A 73 11.50 -4.36 13.94
CA VAL A 73 11.94 -5.65 14.50
C VAL A 73 10.84 -6.39 15.28
N ASP A 74 9.70 -5.75 15.49
CA ASP A 74 8.69 -6.12 16.50
C ASP A 74 7.95 -7.42 16.17
N ASP A 75 7.74 -7.74 14.90
CA ASP A 75 7.08 -8.94 14.43
C ASP A 75 8.03 -10.16 14.24
N TRP A 76 9.34 -9.93 14.29
CA TRP A 76 10.37 -10.99 14.19
C TRP A 76 10.62 -11.76 15.49
N ALA A 77 10.02 -11.34 16.60
CA ALA A 77 10.38 -11.80 17.95
C ALA A 77 10.31 -13.33 18.13
N ILE A 78 9.43 -14.02 17.40
CA ILE A 78 9.23 -15.48 17.50
C ILE A 78 10.20 -16.30 16.62
N TYR A 79 10.85 -15.67 15.64
CA TYR A 79 11.76 -16.34 14.71
C TYR A 79 13.19 -16.31 15.28
N PRO A 80 13.94 -17.43 15.24
CA PRO A 80 15.26 -17.49 15.84
C PRO A 80 16.29 -16.68 15.04
N THR A 81 17.19 -16.00 15.75
CA THR A 81 18.45 -15.54 15.16
C THR A 81 19.27 -16.75 14.73
N LEU A 82 19.60 -16.82 13.44
CA LEU A 82 20.30 -17.97 12.86
C LEU A 82 21.82 -17.79 12.91
N LEU A 83 22.30 -16.56 12.74
CA LEU A 83 23.71 -16.21 12.80
C LEU A 83 23.85 -14.79 13.39
N THR A 84 24.96 -14.55 14.08
CA THR A 84 25.37 -13.24 14.59
C THR A 84 26.77 -12.93 14.09
N ASP A 85 27.02 -11.66 13.87
CA ASP A 85 28.31 -11.14 13.46
C ASP A 85 28.97 -10.29 14.55
N TRP A 86 30.26 -10.00 14.38
CA TRP A 86 31.00 -9.21 15.36
C TRP A 86 30.76 -7.71 15.15
N GLU A 87 30.99 -6.94 16.22
CA GLU A 87 30.91 -5.47 16.14
C GLU A 87 32.29 -4.94 15.77
N ASP A 88 32.33 -3.94 14.89
CA ASP A 88 33.52 -3.27 14.36
C ASP A 88 34.44 -4.15 13.49
N ASP A 89 33.92 -5.15 12.75
CA ASP A 89 34.68 -5.89 11.74
C ASP A 89 34.32 -5.58 10.28
N ALA A 90 33.32 -4.71 10.06
CA ALA A 90 33.12 -4.05 8.78
C ALA A 90 34.38 -3.31 8.28
N SER A 91 34.57 -3.35 6.96
CA SER A 91 35.71 -2.73 6.28
C SER A 91 35.61 -1.20 6.17
N MET A 92 34.43 -0.62 6.42
CA MET A 92 34.17 0.82 6.46
C MET A 92 33.33 1.19 7.69
N GLU A 93 33.48 2.43 8.18
CA GLU A 93 32.64 2.94 9.28
C GLU A 93 31.18 3.07 8.81
N GLY A 94 30.24 2.55 9.61
CA GLY A 94 28.79 2.78 9.45
C GLY A 94 27.98 1.50 9.29
N PHE A 95 28.23 0.73 8.23
CA PHE A 95 27.47 -0.48 7.92
C PHE A 95 28.16 -1.73 8.48
N ASP A 96 27.64 -2.24 9.59
CA ASP A 96 28.23 -3.36 10.34
C ASP A 96 27.11 -4.34 10.68
N LEU A 97 27.14 -5.52 10.06
CA LEU A 97 26.15 -6.57 10.23
C LEU A 97 26.18 -7.04 11.68
N LYS A 98 25.01 -7.40 12.20
CA LYS A 98 24.89 -7.87 13.59
C LYS A 98 24.25 -9.22 13.66
N SER A 99 23.14 -9.43 12.96
CA SER A 99 22.47 -10.73 12.97
C SER A 99 21.52 -10.93 11.81
N ILE A 100 21.25 -12.20 11.54
CA ILE A 100 20.26 -12.64 10.55
C ILE A 100 19.16 -13.45 11.21
N ARG A 101 17.93 -13.16 10.79
CA ARG A 101 16.78 -14.06 10.94
C ARG A 101 16.27 -14.38 9.54
N ALA A 102 16.04 -15.65 9.26
CA ALA A 102 15.47 -16.05 7.98
C ALA A 102 14.62 -17.31 8.10
N PHE A 103 13.58 -17.39 7.29
CA PHE A 103 12.77 -18.60 7.15
C PHE A 103 12.06 -18.62 5.80
N THR A 104 11.59 -19.79 5.39
CA THR A 104 10.63 -19.90 4.29
C THR A 104 9.26 -20.32 4.81
N ASN A 105 8.20 -19.76 4.25
CA ASN A 105 6.83 -20.26 4.40
C ASN A 105 6.44 -21.08 3.15
N ASP A 106 5.15 -21.17 2.83
CA ASP A 106 4.66 -21.87 1.64
C ASP A 106 4.94 -21.15 0.31
N GLN A 107 5.26 -19.85 0.31
CA GLN A 107 5.40 -19.00 -0.89
C GLN A 107 6.65 -18.10 -0.95
N TYR A 108 7.25 -17.76 0.19
CA TYR A 108 8.28 -16.73 0.29
C TYR A 108 9.42 -17.13 1.23
N LEU A 109 10.60 -16.58 0.94
CA LEU A 109 11.74 -16.45 1.83
C LEU A 109 11.61 -15.09 2.50
N TYR A 110 11.56 -15.10 3.81
CA TYR A 110 11.60 -13.93 4.66
C TYR A 110 13.00 -13.82 5.25
N LEU A 111 13.58 -12.64 5.16
CA LEU A 111 14.90 -12.32 5.68
C LEU A 111 14.84 -10.97 6.41
N MET A 112 15.41 -10.95 7.62
CA MET A 112 15.69 -9.74 8.38
C MET A 112 17.17 -9.68 8.72
N LEU A 113 17.74 -8.51 8.48
CA LEU A 113 19.13 -8.15 8.77
C LEU A 113 19.13 -7.04 9.82
N ASP A 114 19.79 -7.33 10.94
CA ASP A 114 20.04 -6.39 12.03
C ASP A 114 21.50 -5.90 11.93
N PHE A 115 21.75 -4.67 12.38
CA PHE A 115 23.04 -3.98 12.26
C PHE A 115 23.49 -3.40 13.59
N TYR A 116 24.79 -3.21 13.76
CA TYR A 116 25.32 -2.39 14.83
C TYR A 116 25.25 -0.91 14.44
N GLY A 117 24.76 -0.07 15.36
CA GLY A 117 24.68 1.38 15.14
C GLY A 117 23.50 1.81 14.25
N VAL A 118 23.76 2.76 13.36
CA VAL A 118 22.78 3.31 12.41
C VAL A 118 23.09 2.73 11.04
N ILE A 119 22.06 2.29 10.32
CA ILE A 119 22.17 1.85 8.93
C ILE A 119 22.86 2.95 8.12
N GLY A 120 24.05 2.66 7.59
CA GLY A 120 24.92 3.60 6.88
C GLY A 120 24.63 3.74 5.38
N ASP A 121 25.55 4.35 4.63
CA ASP A 121 25.46 4.40 3.17
C ASP A 121 25.98 3.08 2.55
N TYR A 122 25.18 2.47 1.69
CA TYR A 122 25.49 1.29 0.88
C TYR A 122 24.83 1.43 -0.49
N GLU A 123 25.17 0.55 -1.43
CA GLU A 123 24.59 0.53 -2.78
C GLU A 123 23.54 -0.56 -2.92
N LEU A 124 23.86 -1.80 -2.54
CA LEU A 124 22.93 -2.92 -2.52
C LEU A 124 23.40 -4.02 -1.56
N ILE A 125 22.55 -5.00 -1.33
CA ILE A 125 22.86 -6.23 -0.59
C ILE A 125 22.78 -7.41 -1.55
N GLU A 126 23.79 -8.28 -1.54
CA GLU A 126 23.84 -9.53 -2.32
C GLU A 126 23.67 -10.75 -1.42
N LEU A 127 22.89 -11.73 -1.87
CA LEU A 127 22.73 -13.03 -1.23
C LEU A 127 23.17 -14.13 -2.21
N ASP A 128 24.23 -14.86 -1.87
CA ASP A 128 24.63 -16.06 -2.59
C ASP A 128 23.81 -17.24 -2.07
N ILE A 129 22.93 -17.80 -2.90
CA ILE A 129 21.99 -18.87 -2.51
C ILE A 129 22.42 -20.21 -3.10
N ASP A 130 22.48 -21.23 -2.26
CA ASP A 130 22.72 -22.64 -2.59
C ASP A 130 21.47 -23.44 -2.19
N ILE A 131 20.75 -23.98 -3.17
CA ILE A 131 19.49 -24.72 -2.95
C ILE A 131 19.70 -26.23 -2.96
N ASN A 132 20.82 -26.70 -3.50
CA ASN A 132 21.09 -28.11 -3.73
C ASN A 132 22.16 -28.68 -2.75
N SER A 133 22.77 -27.82 -1.94
CA SER A 133 23.82 -28.10 -0.96
C SER A 133 25.10 -28.72 -1.55
N ASP A 134 25.44 -28.42 -2.80
CA ASP A 134 26.69 -28.85 -3.43
C ASP A 134 27.89 -27.93 -3.11
N GLY A 135 27.62 -26.80 -2.46
CA GLY A 135 28.61 -25.83 -2.03
C GLY A 135 28.97 -24.77 -3.08
N ALA A 136 28.33 -24.78 -4.24
CA ALA A 136 28.33 -23.68 -5.19
C ALA A 136 27.05 -22.84 -5.03
N GLN A 137 27.11 -21.55 -5.37
CA GLN A 137 25.89 -20.74 -5.48
C GLN A 137 25.10 -21.18 -6.72
N ASP A 138 23.81 -21.42 -6.53
CA ASP A 138 22.84 -21.64 -7.59
C ASP A 138 22.25 -20.29 -8.05
N TYR A 139 22.14 -19.31 -7.14
CA TYR A 139 21.60 -17.98 -7.43
C TYR A 139 22.36 -16.86 -6.70
N ILE A 140 22.35 -15.65 -7.27
CA ILE A 140 22.67 -14.40 -6.55
C ILE A 140 21.42 -13.54 -6.57
N ILE A 141 21.00 -13.05 -5.40
CA ILE A 141 19.92 -12.08 -5.26
C ILE A 141 20.53 -10.75 -4.85
N SER A 142 20.30 -9.71 -5.65
CA SER A 142 20.80 -8.36 -5.39
C SER A 142 19.62 -7.42 -5.16
N PHE A 143 19.65 -6.64 -4.08
CA PHE A 143 18.58 -5.70 -3.78
C PHE A 143 19.03 -4.41 -3.09
N ASP A 144 18.36 -3.30 -3.44
CA ASP A 144 18.41 -2.05 -2.67
C ASP A 144 17.05 -1.83 -1.97
N PRO A 145 16.99 -2.01 -0.63
CA PRO A 145 15.80 -1.75 0.17
C PRO A 145 15.13 -0.40 -0.05
N ARG A 146 15.90 0.64 -0.39
CA ARG A 146 15.44 2.04 -0.53
C ARG A 146 14.86 2.30 -1.91
N LEU A 147 15.37 1.62 -2.94
CA LEU A 147 14.92 1.78 -4.32
C LEU A 147 13.91 0.71 -4.74
N SER A 148 13.69 -0.34 -3.92
CA SER A 148 12.87 -1.50 -4.27
C SER A 148 13.27 -2.14 -5.59
N GLU A 149 14.56 -2.08 -5.92
CA GLU A 149 15.16 -2.75 -7.07
C GLU A 149 15.67 -4.12 -6.63
N HIS A 150 15.24 -5.16 -7.35
CA HIS A 150 15.51 -6.55 -6.99
C HIS A 150 15.85 -7.36 -8.24
N GLU A 151 17.04 -7.95 -8.25
CA GLU A 151 17.54 -8.76 -9.35
C GLU A 151 17.89 -10.18 -8.87
N LEU A 152 17.66 -11.15 -9.74
CA LEU A 152 18.04 -12.55 -9.56
C LEU A 152 18.93 -12.98 -10.72
N GLU A 153 20.15 -13.39 -10.39
CA GLU A 153 21.05 -14.08 -11.30
C GLU A 153 20.97 -15.59 -11.07
N ASP A 154 20.68 -16.36 -12.13
CA ASP A 154 20.57 -17.82 -12.11
C ASP A 154 21.82 -18.49 -12.68
N PHE A 155 22.51 -19.29 -11.85
CA PHE A 155 23.73 -20.03 -12.18
C PHE A 155 23.48 -21.54 -12.35
N THR A 156 22.23 -22.02 -12.28
CA THR A 156 21.90 -23.45 -12.42
C THR A 156 22.05 -23.97 -13.86
N GLY A 157 22.10 -23.05 -14.83
CA GLY A 157 22.32 -23.32 -16.25
C GLY A 157 23.79 -23.33 -16.66
N SER A 158 24.06 -23.61 -17.93
CA SER A 158 25.43 -23.51 -18.49
C SER A 158 25.91 -22.07 -18.69
N ASP A 159 24.97 -21.13 -18.82
CA ASP A 159 25.21 -19.70 -19.00
C ASP A 159 24.33 -18.94 -18.00
N PRO A 160 24.91 -18.08 -17.13
CA PRO A 160 24.12 -17.31 -16.18
C PRO A 160 23.16 -16.33 -16.86
N PHE A 161 22.01 -16.07 -16.25
CA PHE A 161 21.04 -15.08 -16.73
C PHE A 161 20.44 -14.26 -15.58
N THR A 162 20.34 -12.95 -15.80
CA THR A 162 19.77 -11.99 -14.85
C THR A 162 18.31 -11.69 -15.18
N SER A 163 17.45 -11.67 -14.16
CA SER A 163 16.04 -11.33 -14.29
C SER A 163 15.58 -10.40 -13.16
N LEU A 164 14.61 -9.54 -13.47
CA LEU A 164 13.93 -8.72 -12.46
C LEU A 164 13.03 -9.60 -11.59
N MET A 165 13.08 -9.40 -10.27
CA MET A 165 12.24 -10.15 -9.34
C MET A 165 10.91 -9.43 -9.09
N MET A 166 9.86 -9.89 -9.76
CA MET A 166 8.50 -9.42 -9.50
C MET A 166 7.95 -10.03 -8.20
N GLY A 167 7.31 -9.20 -7.37
CA GLY A 167 6.70 -9.66 -6.12
C GLY A 167 7.67 -9.80 -4.95
N THR A 168 8.86 -9.23 -5.08
CA THR A 168 9.78 -8.97 -3.97
C THR A 168 9.39 -7.66 -3.29
N PHE A 169 9.52 -7.63 -1.96
CA PHE A 169 9.31 -6.43 -1.16
C PHE A 169 10.46 -6.28 -0.18
N SER A 170 10.85 -5.04 0.08
CA SER A 170 11.88 -4.71 1.07
C SER A 170 11.51 -3.44 1.82
N ALA A 171 12.03 -3.33 3.04
CA ALA A 171 11.93 -2.11 3.84
C ALA A 171 13.23 -1.91 4.64
N GLU A 172 13.54 -0.65 4.89
CA GLU A 172 14.65 -0.22 5.73
C GLU A 172 14.10 0.69 6.84
N GLY A 173 14.44 0.38 8.08
CA GLY A 173 14.05 1.14 9.27
C GLY A 173 15.02 0.91 10.41
N GLU A 174 14.55 0.30 11.49
CA GLU A 174 15.42 -0.22 12.56
C GLU A 174 16.26 -1.40 12.07
N VAL A 175 15.73 -2.14 11.10
CA VAL A 175 16.33 -3.30 10.44
C VAL A 175 16.09 -3.24 8.93
N VAL A 176 16.79 -4.07 8.17
CA VAL A 176 16.47 -4.32 6.76
C VAL A 176 15.66 -5.61 6.67
N GLU A 177 14.51 -5.54 6.02
CA GLU A 177 13.65 -6.68 5.77
C GLU A 177 13.52 -6.92 4.27
N VAL A 178 13.47 -8.18 3.87
CA VAL A 178 13.14 -8.56 2.50
C VAL A 178 12.28 -9.82 2.46
N LYS A 179 11.31 -9.80 1.56
CA LYS A 179 10.41 -10.89 1.24
C LYS A 179 10.56 -11.28 -0.21
N LEU A 180 11.03 -12.49 -0.48
CA LEU A 180 11.44 -12.98 -1.80
C LEU A 180 10.59 -14.17 -2.24
N PRO A 181 9.98 -14.18 -3.45
CA PRO A 181 9.19 -15.31 -3.91
C PRO A 181 10.05 -16.56 -4.13
N ILE A 182 9.77 -17.65 -3.40
CA ILE A 182 10.56 -18.90 -3.55
C ILE A 182 10.25 -19.66 -4.83
N GLY A 183 9.12 -19.36 -5.49
CA GLY A 183 8.76 -19.94 -6.77
C GLY A 183 9.73 -19.59 -7.91
N LEU A 184 10.60 -18.61 -7.69
CA LEU A 184 11.69 -18.23 -8.61
C LEU A 184 12.91 -19.14 -8.49
N LEU A 185 12.99 -19.94 -7.41
CA LEU A 185 14.10 -20.84 -7.13
C LEU A 185 13.76 -22.28 -7.53
N GLY A 186 14.76 -23.06 -7.96
CA GLY A 186 14.61 -24.47 -8.35
C GLY A 186 14.25 -25.44 -7.22
N GLY A 187 14.09 -24.96 -5.98
CA GLY A 187 13.76 -25.72 -4.78
C GLY A 187 14.23 -25.00 -3.51
N VAL A 188 13.60 -25.29 -2.36
CA VAL A 188 13.97 -24.66 -1.06
C VAL A 188 14.11 -25.64 0.11
N GLU A 189 14.15 -26.95 -0.16
CA GLU A 189 14.19 -27.95 0.92
C GLU A 189 15.48 -27.88 1.74
N ASN A 190 16.59 -27.46 1.14
CA ASN A 190 17.88 -27.26 1.80
C ASN A 190 18.50 -25.91 1.42
N LEU A 191 17.70 -24.84 1.46
CA LEU A 191 18.18 -23.49 1.12
C LEU A 191 19.25 -23.03 2.12
N ILE A 192 20.42 -22.68 1.59
CA ILE A 192 21.54 -22.11 2.33
C ILE A 192 21.85 -20.75 1.72
N ILE A 193 21.89 -19.72 2.55
CA ILE A 193 22.53 -18.46 2.17
C ILE A 193 24.02 -18.65 2.47
N ARG A 194 24.83 -18.79 1.42
CA ARG A 194 26.25 -19.12 1.47
C ARG A 194 27.07 -17.96 2.03
N GLU A 195 26.77 -16.79 1.53
CA GLU A 195 27.43 -15.53 1.83
C GLU A 195 26.40 -14.43 1.58
N MET A 196 26.35 -13.46 2.49
CA MET A 196 25.66 -12.21 2.29
C MET A 196 26.68 -11.12 2.29
N ARG A 197 26.57 -10.18 1.35
CA ARG A 197 27.52 -9.08 1.21
C ARG A 197 26.75 -7.77 1.14
N VAL A 198 27.13 -6.82 1.98
CA VAL A 198 26.71 -5.42 1.82
C VAL A 198 27.69 -4.76 0.87
N MET A 199 27.22 -4.20 -0.23
CA MET A 199 28.09 -3.70 -1.30
C MET A 199 28.12 -2.17 -1.34
N ALA A 200 29.28 -1.61 -1.71
CA ALA A 200 29.47 -0.19 -2.00
C ALA A 200 30.27 0.03 -3.28
N GLY A 201 30.18 1.26 -3.83
CA GLY A 201 30.90 1.72 -5.01
C GLY A 201 30.10 1.55 -6.31
N GLU A 202 30.71 1.86 -7.45
CA GLU A 202 30.02 1.67 -8.73
C GLU A 202 30.10 0.18 -9.15
N CYS A 203 28.94 -0.45 -9.40
CA CYS A 203 28.88 -1.85 -9.81
C CYS A 203 29.78 -2.12 -11.04
N CYS A 204 30.54 -3.22 -10.98
CA CYS A 204 31.53 -3.62 -11.99
C CYS A 204 32.73 -2.68 -12.17
N ALA A 205 32.93 -1.71 -11.27
CA ALA A 205 34.12 -0.87 -11.20
C ALA A 205 35.13 -1.37 -10.15
N ALA A 206 36.28 -0.69 -10.04
CA ALA A 206 37.36 -1.11 -9.14
C ALA A 206 37.08 -0.83 -7.65
N ASP A 207 36.13 0.05 -7.39
CA ASP A 207 35.60 0.45 -6.09
C ASP A 207 34.38 -0.37 -5.67
N TRP A 208 33.92 -1.33 -6.50
CA TRP A 208 32.91 -2.32 -6.10
C TRP A 208 33.48 -3.26 -5.04
N ILE A 209 33.12 -3.04 -3.78
CA ILE A 209 33.66 -3.77 -2.64
C ILE A 209 32.55 -4.24 -1.69
N SER A 210 32.80 -5.36 -1.03
CA SER A 210 32.04 -5.79 0.14
C SER A 210 32.44 -4.91 1.33
N ILE A 211 31.48 -4.17 1.88
CA ILE A 211 31.63 -3.42 3.13
C ILE A 211 31.80 -4.42 4.27
N ASP A 212 30.89 -5.39 4.29
CA ASP A 212 30.79 -6.39 5.33
C ASP A 212 30.09 -7.64 4.80
N GLU A 213 30.38 -8.79 5.42
CA GLU A 213 29.92 -10.08 4.95
C GLU A 213 29.67 -11.10 6.07
N MET A 214 28.58 -11.85 5.94
CA MET A 214 28.28 -12.92 6.90
C MET A 214 27.69 -14.16 6.22
N GLY A 215 28.04 -15.33 6.74
CA GLY A 215 27.57 -16.62 6.24
C GLY A 215 28.52 -17.78 6.57
N PRO A 216 28.16 -19.04 6.22
CA PRO A 216 26.89 -19.47 5.65
C PRO A 216 25.81 -19.72 6.71
N VAL A 217 24.54 -19.62 6.31
CA VAL A 217 23.38 -19.91 7.17
C VAL A 217 22.36 -20.80 6.47
N SER A 218 21.90 -21.84 7.16
CA SER A 218 20.82 -22.70 6.67
C SER A 218 19.46 -22.11 7.04
N VAL A 219 18.59 -21.94 6.04
CA VAL A 219 17.27 -21.35 6.24
C VAL A 219 16.26 -22.42 6.62
N VAL A 220 15.49 -22.16 7.67
CA VAL A 220 14.47 -23.09 8.16
C VAL A 220 13.20 -22.95 7.33
N ARG A 221 12.63 -24.09 6.91
CA ARG A 221 11.27 -24.12 6.35
C ARG A 221 10.24 -24.27 7.46
N THR A 222 9.39 -23.27 7.60
CA THR A 222 8.29 -23.25 8.57
C THR A 222 7.04 -23.91 7.99
N ASN A 223 6.11 -24.30 8.87
CA ASN A 223 4.77 -24.76 8.48
C ASN A 223 3.79 -23.58 8.56
N GLU A 224 4.09 -22.53 7.81
CA GLU A 224 3.32 -21.29 7.78
C GLU A 224 2.74 -21.05 6.38
N LEU A 225 1.55 -20.46 6.36
CA LEU A 225 0.89 -19.96 5.15
C LEU A 225 1.13 -18.46 5.03
N GLU A 226 1.30 -18.01 3.80
CA GLU A 226 1.33 -16.60 3.47
C GLU A 226 -0.02 -15.92 3.79
N MET A 227 0.02 -14.69 4.32
CA MET A 227 -1.18 -13.89 4.53
C MET A 227 -1.80 -13.51 3.19
N THR A 228 -3.13 -13.60 3.09
CA THR A 228 -3.86 -12.88 2.06
C THR A 228 -3.69 -11.37 2.22
N PHE A 229 -3.96 -10.60 1.16
CA PHE A 229 -3.85 -9.14 1.23
C PHE A 229 -4.75 -8.52 2.31
N GLY A 230 -5.97 -9.03 2.49
CA GLY A 230 -6.88 -8.60 3.56
C GLY A 230 -6.40 -8.97 4.97
N GLU A 231 -5.82 -10.16 5.15
CA GLU A 231 -5.20 -10.54 6.43
C GLU A 231 -3.99 -9.66 6.76
N ARG A 232 -3.18 -9.29 5.76
CA ARG A 232 -2.07 -8.34 5.94
C ARG A 232 -2.56 -6.97 6.39
N TYR A 233 -3.60 -6.45 5.75
CA TYR A 233 -4.18 -5.18 6.15
C TYR A 233 -4.75 -5.23 7.56
N ALA A 234 -5.49 -6.29 7.91
CA ALA A 234 -6.04 -6.47 9.25
C ALA A 234 -4.94 -6.63 10.33
N PHE A 235 -3.83 -7.28 9.99
CA PHE A 235 -2.68 -7.37 10.87
C PHE A 235 -2.02 -6.01 11.06
N TRP A 236 -1.74 -5.29 9.97
CA TRP A 236 -1.16 -3.95 10.00
C TRP A 236 -2.05 -2.95 10.75
N SER A 237 -3.35 -2.88 10.45
CA SER A 237 -4.28 -1.92 11.06
C SER A 237 -4.60 -2.20 12.53
N SER A 238 -4.15 -3.34 13.06
CA SER A 238 -4.23 -3.66 14.50
C SER A 238 -2.87 -3.64 15.20
N ALA A 239 -1.78 -3.44 14.45
CA ALA A 239 -0.44 -3.30 15.01
C ALA A 239 -0.30 -1.96 15.73
N SER A 240 0.35 -1.98 16.89
CA SER A 240 0.72 -0.74 17.58
C SER A 240 1.83 -0.02 16.81
N PHE A 241 1.77 1.30 16.75
CA PHE A 241 2.84 2.14 16.23
C PHE A 241 3.18 3.25 17.24
N THR A 242 4.33 3.89 17.05
CA THR A 242 4.77 5.01 17.89
C THR A 242 4.77 6.32 17.11
N GLY A 243 4.36 7.40 17.77
CA GLY A 243 4.31 8.72 17.17
C GLY A 243 2.97 9.01 16.49
N PRO A 244 2.89 10.10 15.71
CA PRO A 244 1.62 10.61 15.21
C PRO A 244 1.03 9.82 14.03
N ALA A 245 1.81 8.98 13.35
CA ALA A 245 1.38 8.16 12.22
C ALA A 245 2.22 6.88 12.07
N SER A 246 1.62 5.82 11.51
CA SER A 246 2.32 4.58 11.14
C SER A 246 3.01 4.68 9.77
N SER A 247 3.83 3.69 9.43
CA SER A 247 4.22 3.42 8.03
C SER A 247 2.97 3.17 7.15
N PRO A 248 3.00 3.58 5.88
CA PRO A 248 1.84 3.48 4.99
C PRO A 248 1.60 2.05 4.50
N PHE A 249 0.33 1.67 4.45
CA PHE A 249 -0.13 0.49 3.71
C PHE A 249 -0.59 0.90 2.32
N ILE A 250 0.05 0.34 1.29
CA ILE A 250 -0.20 0.71 -0.11
C ILE A 250 -1.14 -0.30 -0.77
N ILE A 251 -2.20 0.22 -1.39
CA ILE A 251 -3.13 -0.47 -2.26
C ILE A 251 -2.83 -0.04 -3.71
N ASN A 252 -2.32 -0.98 -4.50
CA ASN A 252 -2.01 -0.77 -5.91
C ASN A 252 -2.99 -1.55 -6.79
N ASP A 253 -3.42 -0.93 -7.89
CA ASP A 253 -4.23 -1.55 -8.93
C ASP A 253 -3.95 -0.89 -10.27
N THR A 254 -4.06 -1.64 -11.37
CA THR A 254 -3.86 -1.14 -12.73
C THR A 254 -4.87 -0.07 -13.17
N HIS A 255 -6.01 0.07 -12.46
CA HIS A 255 -7.01 1.11 -12.74
C HIS A 255 -6.70 2.45 -12.07
N PHE A 256 -5.65 2.55 -11.24
CA PHE A 256 -5.18 3.83 -10.72
C PHE A 256 -4.32 4.55 -11.75
N ASP A 257 -4.97 5.31 -12.62
CA ASP A 257 -4.33 6.15 -13.64
C ASP A 257 -4.48 7.63 -13.29
N GLY A 258 -3.51 8.14 -12.52
CA GLY A 258 -3.55 9.48 -11.93
C GLY A 258 -4.70 9.67 -10.94
N PRO A 259 -4.80 8.86 -9.86
CA PRO A 259 -5.84 9.03 -8.85
C PRO A 259 -5.68 10.39 -8.20
N ARG A 260 -6.73 11.21 -8.25
CA ARG A 260 -6.67 12.64 -7.91
C ARG A 260 -7.54 13.00 -6.71
N GLY A 261 -8.83 12.71 -6.78
CA GLY A 261 -9.80 12.96 -5.71
C GLY A 261 -10.25 11.64 -5.10
N LEU A 262 -10.52 11.66 -3.80
CA LEU A 262 -10.78 10.51 -2.95
C LEU A 262 -11.89 10.87 -1.96
N VAL A 263 -12.86 9.98 -1.78
CA VAL A 263 -13.88 10.11 -0.75
C VAL A 263 -14.32 8.75 -0.25
N LEU A 264 -14.55 8.61 1.06
CA LEU A 264 -15.03 7.37 1.67
C LEU A 264 -16.56 7.30 1.61
N GLY A 265 -17.08 6.08 1.50
CA GLY A 265 -18.47 5.78 1.87
C GLY A 265 -18.69 6.03 3.37
N GLN A 266 -19.95 6.23 3.75
CA GLN A 266 -20.42 6.48 5.11
C GLN A 266 -20.04 5.36 6.08
N ASP A 267 -20.00 4.11 5.62
CA ASP A 267 -19.58 2.97 6.43
C ASP A 267 -18.05 2.79 6.49
N GLY A 268 -17.30 3.59 5.74
CA GLY A 268 -15.84 3.52 5.64
C GLY A 268 -15.33 2.25 4.93
N THR A 269 -16.20 1.41 4.38
CA THR A 269 -15.80 0.14 3.77
C THR A 269 -15.59 0.24 2.26
N HIS A 270 -15.80 1.42 1.68
CA HIS A 270 -15.49 1.68 0.28
C HIS A 270 -14.88 3.06 0.11
N ALA A 271 -14.01 3.21 -0.89
CA ALA A 271 -13.52 4.49 -1.37
C ALA A 271 -13.95 4.73 -2.81
N TYR A 272 -14.29 5.96 -3.14
CA TYR A 272 -14.53 6.44 -4.50
C TYR A 272 -13.36 7.30 -4.94
N ILE A 273 -12.77 6.98 -6.09
CA ILE A 273 -11.56 7.61 -6.58
C ILE A 273 -11.79 8.08 -8.01
N ILE A 274 -11.53 9.36 -8.27
CA ILE A 274 -11.44 9.87 -9.63
C ILE A 274 -10.01 9.69 -10.17
N ASN A 275 -9.91 9.12 -11.36
CA ASN A 275 -8.65 8.89 -12.06
C ASN A 275 -8.55 9.93 -13.19
N GLN A 276 -7.68 10.92 -13.01
CA GLN A 276 -7.61 12.08 -13.90
C GLN A 276 -7.18 11.71 -15.32
N TYR A 277 -6.21 10.80 -15.44
CA TYR A 277 -5.59 10.48 -16.73
C TYR A 277 -6.47 9.54 -17.56
N SER A 278 -7.11 8.55 -16.93
CA SER A 278 -8.10 7.70 -17.60
C SER A 278 -9.47 8.39 -17.74
N GLY A 279 -9.78 9.37 -16.89
CA GLY A 279 -11.08 10.05 -16.86
C GLY A 279 -12.20 9.19 -16.28
N GLU A 280 -11.86 8.31 -15.34
CA GLU A 280 -12.73 7.30 -14.75
C GLU A 280 -13.08 7.62 -13.29
N LEU A 281 -14.25 7.16 -12.86
CA LEU A 281 -14.60 7.04 -11.45
C LEU A 281 -14.56 5.56 -11.07
N SER A 282 -13.73 5.22 -10.09
CA SER A 282 -13.54 3.88 -9.56
C SER A 282 -13.99 3.77 -8.11
N GLN A 283 -14.42 2.57 -7.72
CA GLN A 283 -14.69 2.19 -6.33
C GLN A 283 -13.64 1.17 -5.88
N VAL A 284 -13.18 1.30 -4.65
CA VAL A 284 -12.28 0.34 -3.98
C VAL A 284 -13.02 -0.26 -2.80
N ASP A 285 -13.00 -1.59 -2.67
CA ASP A 285 -13.48 -2.29 -1.47
C ASP A 285 -12.40 -2.20 -0.37
N LEU A 286 -12.76 -1.58 0.75
CA LEU A 286 -11.91 -1.38 1.92
C LEU A 286 -12.34 -2.24 3.11
N ASP A 287 -13.33 -3.14 2.97
CA ASP A 287 -13.70 -4.07 4.04
C ASP A 287 -12.65 -5.21 4.13
N PRO A 288 -11.82 -5.27 5.19
CA PRO A 288 -10.84 -6.34 5.32
C PRO A 288 -11.46 -7.74 5.50
N ALA A 289 -12.75 -7.81 5.87
CA ALA A 289 -13.49 -9.06 5.94
C ALA A 289 -14.05 -9.49 4.56
N SER A 290 -14.05 -8.60 3.57
CA SER A 290 -14.53 -8.90 2.22
C SER A 290 -13.53 -9.78 1.46
N HIS A 291 -14.05 -10.76 0.74
CA HIS A 291 -13.26 -11.54 -0.22
C HIS A 291 -12.76 -10.72 -1.40
N ASN A 292 -13.31 -9.52 -1.61
CA ASN A 292 -12.90 -8.57 -2.62
C ASN A 292 -12.12 -7.40 -2.03
N PHE A 293 -11.64 -7.47 -0.78
CA PHE A 293 -10.79 -6.42 -0.22
C PHE A 293 -9.71 -5.98 -1.21
N SER A 294 -9.52 -4.67 -1.30
CA SER A 294 -8.63 -3.95 -2.22
C SER A 294 -8.98 -4.04 -3.70
N ARG A 295 -10.07 -4.71 -4.07
CA ARG A 295 -10.50 -4.82 -5.46
C ARG A 295 -11.01 -3.47 -5.95
N VAL A 296 -10.50 -3.04 -7.10
CA VAL A 296 -10.98 -1.85 -7.79
C VAL A 296 -12.03 -2.22 -8.83
N SER A 297 -13.13 -1.48 -8.87
CA SER A 297 -14.15 -1.56 -9.93
C SER A 297 -14.46 -0.19 -10.50
N VAL A 298 -14.37 -0.07 -11.83
CA VAL A 298 -14.76 1.15 -12.53
C VAL A 298 -16.28 1.28 -12.53
N ILE A 299 -16.78 2.37 -11.94
CA ILE A 299 -18.20 2.75 -11.97
C ILE A 299 -18.54 3.37 -13.32
N LYS A 300 -17.67 4.28 -13.77
CA LYS A 300 -17.93 5.08 -14.96
C LYS A 300 -16.66 5.54 -15.64
N GLU A 301 -16.62 5.34 -16.96
CA GLU A 301 -15.56 5.80 -17.85
C GLU A 301 -15.98 7.09 -18.60
N GLU A 302 -15.00 7.72 -19.27
CA GLU A 302 -15.19 8.86 -20.19
C GLU A 302 -15.83 10.10 -19.54
N ILE A 303 -15.57 10.36 -18.25
CA ILE A 303 -16.05 11.58 -17.58
C ILE A 303 -15.09 12.76 -17.85
N TYR A 304 -13.86 12.49 -18.29
CA TYR A 304 -12.82 13.42 -18.75
C TYR A 304 -12.53 14.65 -17.88
N VAL A 305 -11.26 14.79 -17.49
CA VAL A 305 -10.67 15.93 -16.78
C VAL A 305 -11.38 16.24 -15.45
N LEU A 306 -11.44 15.21 -14.60
CA LEU A 306 -11.96 15.27 -13.25
C LEU A 306 -10.97 15.99 -12.33
N THR A 307 -11.48 16.89 -11.48
CA THR A 307 -10.65 17.59 -10.51
C THR A 307 -10.89 17.16 -9.08
N ASP A 308 -12.15 16.92 -8.69
CA ASP A 308 -12.53 16.56 -7.33
C ASP A 308 -13.86 15.79 -7.30
N ILE A 309 -14.14 15.12 -6.17
CA ILE A 309 -15.34 14.33 -5.93
C ILE A 309 -15.86 14.51 -4.50
N THR A 310 -17.19 14.59 -4.36
CA THR A 310 -17.89 14.37 -3.09
C THR A 310 -19.13 13.52 -3.33
N ILE A 311 -19.59 12.78 -2.31
CA ILE A 311 -20.72 11.84 -2.41
C ILE A 311 -21.85 12.32 -1.50
N SER A 312 -23.11 12.10 -1.91
CA SER A 312 -24.25 12.38 -1.04
C SER A 312 -24.30 11.42 0.16
N GLN A 313 -24.90 11.85 1.27
CA GLN A 313 -25.04 11.05 2.49
C GLN A 313 -25.81 9.74 2.27
N ASP A 314 -26.69 9.69 1.29
CA ASP A 314 -27.42 8.47 0.91
C ASP A 314 -26.66 7.59 -0.10
N GLU A 315 -25.46 8.01 -0.51
CA GLU A 315 -24.58 7.34 -1.46
C GLU A 315 -25.22 7.04 -2.82
N THR A 316 -26.18 7.87 -3.23
CA THR A 316 -26.82 7.73 -4.54
C THR A 316 -26.18 8.60 -5.62
N LEU A 317 -25.53 9.70 -5.23
CA LEU A 317 -24.98 10.71 -6.12
C LEU A 317 -23.51 10.98 -5.82
N ALA A 318 -22.70 11.05 -6.88
CA ALA A 318 -21.40 11.71 -6.85
C ALA A 318 -21.51 13.10 -7.48
N TYR A 319 -20.91 14.10 -6.85
CA TYR A 319 -20.74 15.44 -7.39
C TYR A 319 -19.29 15.63 -7.78
N LEU A 320 -19.08 15.99 -9.04
CA LEU A 320 -17.76 16.02 -9.66
C LEU A 320 -17.47 17.43 -10.14
N SER A 321 -16.36 18.02 -9.74
CA SER A 321 -15.81 19.18 -10.43
C SER A 321 -14.98 18.72 -11.62
N ARG A 322 -15.12 19.45 -12.73
CA ARG A 322 -14.48 19.15 -14.01
C ARG A 322 -13.92 20.42 -14.59
N GLU A 323 -12.78 20.30 -15.26
CA GLU A 323 -12.16 21.42 -15.95
C GLU A 323 -12.03 21.19 -17.46
N ALA A 324 -11.90 22.28 -18.21
CA ALA A 324 -11.53 22.23 -19.60
C ALA A 324 -10.03 21.88 -19.70
N GLY A 325 -9.72 20.66 -20.15
CA GLY A 325 -8.33 20.22 -20.32
C GLY A 325 -7.55 21.08 -21.33
N PRO A 326 -6.20 21.07 -21.29
CA PRO A 326 -5.33 22.02 -22.00
C PRO A 326 -5.25 21.83 -23.53
N ARG A 327 -5.98 20.85 -24.10
CA ARG A 327 -5.98 20.55 -25.54
C ARG A 327 -6.85 21.56 -26.32
N ASP A 328 -6.61 21.68 -27.63
CA ASP A 328 -7.43 22.51 -28.54
C ASP A 328 -8.06 21.62 -29.65
N PRO A 329 -9.40 21.42 -29.68
CA PRO A 329 -10.37 21.91 -28.70
C PRO A 329 -10.23 21.20 -27.34
N PRO A 330 -10.67 21.81 -26.23
CA PRO A 330 -10.63 21.19 -24.91
C PRO A 330 -11.41 19.87 -24.88
N GLN A 331 -10.87 18.87 -24.16
CA GLN A 331 -11.51 17.56 -23.98
C GLN A 331 -12.47 17.49 -22.77
N GLY A 332 -12.73 18.62 -22.13
CA GLY A 332 -13.58 18.75 -20.94
C GLY A 332 -14.35 20.07 -20.93
N GLN A 333 -15.06 20.32 -19.84
CA GLN A 333 -15.81 21.56 -19.60
C GLN A 333 -15.64 21.98 -18.15
N ASN A 334 -15.62 23.30 -17.90
CA ASN A 334 -15.58 23.87 -16.55
C ASN A 334 -16.97 23.81 -15.93
N VAL A 335 -17.29 22.71 -15.25
CA VAL A 335 -18.63 22.44 -14.73
C VAL A 335 -18.58 21.70 -13.40
N ILE A 336 -19.66 21.80 -12.62
CA ILE A 336 -20.00 20.81 -11.60
C ILE A 336 -21.04 19.87 -12.19
N THR A 337 -20.85 18.57 -12.01
CA THR A 337 -21.68 17.51 -12.59
C THR A 337 -22.21 16.60 -11.50
N LYS A 338 -23.44 16.11 -11.65
CA LYS A 338 -23.99 14.99 -10.86
C LYS A 338 -23.79 13.69 -11.63
N LEU A 339 -23.34 12.65 -10.96
CA LEU A 339 -23.30 11.28 -11.43
C LEU A 339 -24.20 10.43 -10.53
N TYR A 340 -25.13 9.70 -11.12
CA TYR A 340 -25.96 8.72 -10.40
C TYR A 340 -25.19 7.41 -10.27
N LEU A 341 -24.81 7.03 -9.05
CA LEU A 341 -23.89 5.92 -8.81
C LEU A 341 -24.44 4.57 -9.29
N GLU A 342 -25.76 4.35 -9.16
CA GLU A 342 -26.41 3.12 -9.61
C GLU A 342 -26.48 2.98 -11.14
N SER A 343 -26.80 4.06 -11.84
CA SER A 343 -27.06 4.02 -13.29
C SER A 343 -25.85 4.43 -14.15
N GLY A 344 -24.87 5.11 -13.56
CA GLY A 344 -23.77 5.76 -14.27
C GLY A 344 -24.22 6.92 -15.17
N GLU A 345 -25.43 7.45 -14.98
CA GLU A 345 -25.92 8.65 -15.68
C GLU A 345 -25.19 9.90 -15.18
N VAL A 346 -24.79 10.77 -16.11
CA VAL A 346 -23.97 11.96 -15.84
C VAL A 346 -24.71 13.20 -16.34
N VAL A 347 -24.95 14.18 -15.47
CA VAL A 347 -25.74 15.38 -15.76
C VAL A 347 -25.02 16.63 -15.25
N THR A 348 -24.83 17.63 -16.12
CA THR A 348 -24.30 18.94 -15.70
C THR A 348 -25.26 19.59 -14.69
N LEU A 349 -24.76 19.90 -13.50
CA LEU A 349 -25.50 20.63 -12.47
C LEU A 349 -25.43 22.14 -12.70
N VAL A 350 -24.21 22.64 -12.93
CA VAL A 350 -23.95 24.05 -13.18
C VAL A 350 -22.68 24.22 -14.01
N ASP A 351 -22.72 25.18 -14.94
CA ASP A 351 -21.66 25.52 -15.90
C ASP A 351 -21.21 26.98 -15.78
N GLN A 352 -21.48 27.58 -14.63
CA GLN A 352 -21.22 28.99 -14.36
C GLN A 352 -19.78 29.26 -13.89
N PHE A 353 -18.88 28.28 -13.85
CA PHE A 353 -17.50 28.41 -13.33
C PHE A 353 -16.45 28.52 -14.47
N ASP A 354 -15.31 29.15 -14.20
CA ASP A 354 -14.21 29.27 -15.18
C ASP A 354 -13.13 28.20 -14.98
N GLN A 355 -12.87 27.74 -13.76
CA GLN A 355 -12.05 26.55 -13.48
C GLN A 355 -12.34 26.02 -12.06
N PRO A 356 -13.40 25.19 -11.87
CA PRO A 356 -13.71 24.65 -10.55
C PRO A 356 -12.69 23.54 -10.17
N THR A 357 -11.96 23.76 -9.08
CA THR A 357 -10.87 22.86 -8.65
C THR A 357 -11.26 21.91 -7.55
N ASN A 358 -12.23 22.28 -6.71
CA ASN A 358 -12.70 21.50 -5.56
C ASN A 358 -14.17 21.86 -5.24
N PHE A 359 -14.93 20.89 -4.72
CA PHE A 359 -16.36 21.01 -4.43
C PHE A 359 -16.73 20.22 -3.16
N VAL A 360 -17.20 20.90 -2.12
CA VAL A 360 -17.65 20.27 -0.86
C VAL A 360 -19.11 20.56 -0.58
N LEU A 361 -19.85 19.56 -0.12
CA LEU A 361 -21.25 19.71 0.32
C LEU A 361 -21.31 20.21 1.76
N ASN A 362 -22.37 20.95 2.08
CA ASN A 362 -22.72 21.27 3.45
C ASN A 362 -23.51 20.12 4.11
N GLN A 363 -23.74 20.16 5.42
CA GLN A 363 -24.29 19.02 6.17
C GLN A 363 -25.70 18.61 5.76
N ASP A 364 -26.55 19.54 5.32
CA ASP A 364 -27.92 19.24 4.86
C ASP A 364 -28.02 19.10 3.33
N GLU A 365 -26.89 19.13 2.64
CA GLU A 365 -26.74 19.04 1.18
C GLU A 365 -27.54 20.09 0.38
N SER A 366 -27.99 21.17 1.02
CA SER A 366 -28.68 22.28 0.35
C SER A 366 -27.72 23.24 -0.35
N ARG A 367 -26.43 23.19 -0.02
CA ARG A 367 -25.37 24.04 -0.55
C ARG A 367 -24.14 23.22 -0.95
N GLY A 368 -23.50 23.66 -2.03
CA GLY A 368 -22.15 23.25 -2.42
C GLY A 368 -21.20 24.44 -2.33
N TYR A 369 -20.01 24.24 -1.78
CA TYR A 369 -18.96 25.23 -1.70
C TYR A 369 -17.89 24.92 -2.74
N VAL A 370 -17.54 25.91 -3.55
CA VAL A 370 -16.72 25.71 -4.76
C VAL A 370 -15.56 26.69 -4.78
N VAL A 371 -14.36 26.18 -5.03
CA VAL A 371 -13.20 26.99 -5.37
C VAL A 371 -13.11 27.11 -6.89
N ASP A 372 -13.00 28.33 -7.39
CA ASP A 372 -12.79 28.63 -8.81
C ASP A 372 -11.43 29.33 -8.99
N LEU A 373 -10.45 28.56 -9.47
CA LEU A 373 -9.06 28.98 -9.60
C LEU A 373 -8.92 30.15 -10.57
N ALA A 374 -9.53 30.05 -11.75
CA ALA A 374 -9.45 31.06 -12.81
C ALA A 374 -10.14 32.37 -12.41
N ARG A 375 -11.14 32.32 -11.52
CA ARG A 375 -11.79 33.51 -10.95
C ARG A 375 -11.17 34.01 -9.66
N SER A 376 -10.15 33.33 -9.13
CA SER A 376 -9.48 33.72 -7.89
C SER A 376 -10.49 33.86 -6.74
N GLY A 377 -11.43 32.91 -6.61
CA GLY A 377 -12.56 33.07 -5.71
C GLY A 377 -13.11 31.78 -5.11
N PHE A 378 -13.88 31.97 -4.05
CA PHE A 378 -14.61 30.95 -3.30
C PHE A 378 -16.10 31.29 -3.29
N TYR A 379 -16.93 30.32 -3.66
CA TYR A 379 -18.34 30.52 -4.01
C TYR A 379 -19.23 29.51 -3.28
N VAL A 380 -20.50 29.88 -3.10
CA VAL A 380 -21.56 28.96 -2.70
C VAL A 380 -22.53 28.76 -3.86
N LEU A 381 -22.87 27.50 -4.11
CA LEU A 381 -23.90 27.02 -5.02
C LEU A 381 -25.12 26.61 -4.19
N ASP A 382 -26.28 27.21 -4.47
CA ASP A 382 -27.56 26.73 -3.95
C ASP A 382 -28.00 25.50 -4.77
N MET A 383 -28.11 24.34 -4.13
CA MET A 383 -28.32 23.06 -4.81
C MET A 383 -29.75 22.88 -5.35
N GLY A 384 -30.71 23.68 -4.86
CA GLY A 384 -32.11 23.65 -5.30
C GLY A 384 -32.40 24.60 -6.47
N THR A 385 -31.65 25.69 -6.59
CA THR A 385 -31.86 26.74 -7.60
C THR A 385 -30.73 26.88 -8.61
N SER A 386 -29.60 26.20 -8.39
CA SER A 386 -28.36 26.31 -9.16
C SER A 386 -27.79 27.74 -9.22
N VAL A 387 -28.08 28.57 -8.21
CA VAL A 387 -27.56 29.94 -8.11
C VAL A 387 -26.17 29.92 -7.49
N VAL A 388 -25.19 30.54 -8.15
CA VAL A 388 -23.81 30.68 -7.67
C VAL A 388 -23.60 32.10 -7.12
N THR A 389 -23.13 32.21 -5.87
CA THR A 389 -22.86 33.49 -5.20
C THR A 389 -21.42 33.51 -4.66
N PRO A 390 -20.63 34.59 -4.90
CA PRO A 390 -19.31 34.71 -4.31
C PRO A 390 -19.38 34.89 -2.79
N ILE A 391 -18.55 34.14 -2.05
CA ILE A 391 -18.28 34.35 -0.63
C ILE A 391 -17.04 35.25 -0.48
N ALA A 392 -15.96 34.89 -1.17
CA ALA A 392 -14.70 35.64 -1.16
C ALA A 392 -14.08 35.67 -2.56
N THR A 393 -13.44 36.78 -2.91
CA THR A 393 -12.79 36.98 -4.22
C THR A 393 -11.41 37.63 -4.04
N GLY A 394 -10.57 37.55 -5.06
CA GLY A 394 -9.19 38.06 -5.02
C GLY A 394 -8.26 37.17 -4.19
N LEU A 395 -8.57 35.87 -4.10
CA LEU A 395 -7.71 34.87 -3.50
C LEU A 395 -6.52 34.60 -4.44
N ASP A 396 -5.32 34.49 -3.88
CA ASP A 396 -4.11 34.20 -4.65
C ASP A 396 -4.09 32.70 -4.99
N GLU A 397 -4.49 32.32 -6.21
CA GLU A 397 -4.51 30.93 -6.71
C GLU A 397 -5.13 29.93 -5.72
N PRO A 398 -6.43 30.09 -5.33
CA PRO A 398 -7.08 29.16 -4.42
C PRO A 398 -7.28 27.79 -5.08
N TYR A 399 -7.22 26.70 -4.31
CA TYR A 399 -7.30 25.35 -4.90
C TYR A 399 -8.31 24.41 -4.22
N ALA A 400 -8.07 24.01 -2.98
CA ALA A 400 -8.96 23.11 -2.24
C ALA A 400 -9.55 23.82 -1.01
N VAL A 401 -10.74 23.39 -0.60
CA VAL A 401 -11.45 23.93 0.56
C VAL A 401 -12.04 22.80 1.40
N ASP A 402 -12.10 23.04 2.70
CA ASP A 402 -12.98 22.28 3.60
C ASP A 402 -13.73 23.22 4.56
N VAL A 403 -14.85 22.78 5.09
CA VAL A 403 -15.78 23.59 5.90
C VAL A 403 -15.95 22.97 7.28
N ASN A 404 -15.87 23.80 8.33
CA ASN A 404 -16.01 23.30 9.69
C ASN A 404 -17.44 22.85 9.99
N GLU A 405 -17.60 21.96 10.98
CA GLU A 405 -18.88 21.33 11.35
C GLU A 405 -20.00 22.35 11.62
N ASP A 406 -19.70 23.47 12.30
CA ASP A 406 -20.68 24.53 12.59
C ASP A 406 -21.05 25.40 11.36
N GLU A 407 -20.46 25.14 10.19
CA GLU A 407 -20.63 25.88 8.93
C GLU A 407 -20.40 27.41 9.09
N GLY A 408 -19.47 27.80 9.96
CA GLY A 408 -19.10 29.19 10.22
C GLY A 408 -17.90 29.66 9.41
N TYR A 409 -16.99 28.74 9.08
CA TYR A 409 -15.72 29.00 8.43
C TYR A 409 -15.39 27.95 7.37
N ALA A 410 -14.80 28.41 6.28
CA ALA A 410 -14.12 27.58 5.30
C ALA A 410 -12.60 27.76 5.42
N TYR A 411 -11.85 26.71 5.14
CA TYR A 411 -10.40 26.69 5.15
C TYR A 411 -9.90 26.36 3.74
N VAL A 412 -9.15 27.28 3.14
CA VAL A 412 -8.74 27.22 1.74
C VAL A 412 -7.22 27.20 1.64
N VAL A 413 -6.68 26.21 0.92
CA VAL A 413 -5.26 26.18 0.54
C VAL A 413 -5.04 26.88 -0.79
N THR A 414 -3.85 27.48 -0.95
CA THR A 414 -3.50 28.30 -2.11
C THR A 414 -2.20 27.89 -2.78
N LYS A 415 -1.98 28.37 -4.01
CA LYS A 415 -0.79 28.11 -4.85
C LYS A 415 -0.54 26.61 -5.02
N PRO A 416 -1.46 25.90 -5.69
CA PRO A 416 -1.29 24.47 -5.98
C PRO A 416 -0.05 24.21 -6.86
N PRO A 417 0.27 22.93 -7.10
CA PRO A 417 1.29 22.52 -8.08
C PRO A 417 1.20 23.29 -9.39
N GLY A 418 2.33 23.79 -9.88
CA GLY A 418 2.40 24.58 -11.11
C GLY A 418 3.69 24.32 -11.88
N ALA A 419 3.70 24.64 -13.18
CA ALA A 419 4.90 24.45 -14.00
C ALA A 419 6.04 25.39 -13.57
N GLY A 420 7.22 24.83 -13.30
CA GLY A 420 8.43 25.60 -12.96
C GLY A 420 8.84 25.44 -11.49
N ASP A 421 9.42 26.48 -10.90
CA ASP A 421 9.74 26.51 -9.47
C ASP A 421 8.44 26.55 -8.65
N TYR A 422 8.20 25.47 -7.90
CA TYR A 422 7.03 25.32 -7.07
C TYR A 422 7.06 26.36 -5.94
N ARG A 423 5.99 27.16 -5.85
CA ARG A 423 5.85 28.19 -4.82
C ARG A 423 5.20 27.59 -3.59
N LEU A 424 5.56 28.13 -2.43
CA LEU A 424 4.92 27.75 -1.19
C LEU A 424 3.53 28.39 -1.08
N GLY A 425 2.54 27.55 -0.81
CA GLY A 425 1.14 27.86 -0.58
C GLY A 425 0.83 28.28 0.85
N SER A 426 -0.33 28.90 1.03
CA SER A 426 -0.84 29.38 2.32
C SER A 426 -2.12 28.64 2.72
N LEU A 427 -2.44 28.66 4.02
CA LEU A 427 -3.75 28.26 4.54
C LEU A 427 -4.53 29.49 4.97
N LEU A 428 -5.71 29.67 4.40
CA LEU A 428 -6.61 30.79 4.67
C LEU A 428 -7.86 30.29 5.39
N ARG A 429 -8.34 31.03 6.39
CA ARG A 429 -9.68 30.87 6.97
C ARG A 429 -10.61 31.97 6.46
N ILE A 430 -11.76 31.60 5.96
CA ILE A 430 -12.77 32.49 5.37
C ILE A 430 -14.05 32.36 6.17
N SER A 431 -14.59 33.48 6.68
CA SER A 431 -15.91 33.50 7.31
C SER A 431 -17.00 33.27 6.25
N LEU A 432 -17.82 32.24 6.42
CA LEU A 432 -18.92 31.93 5.48
C LEU A 432 -20.00 33.01 5.47
N GLN A 433 -20.20 33.71 6.59
CA GLN A 433 -21.18 34.79 6.67
C GLN A 433 -20.70 36.11 6.04
N THR A 434 -19.41 36.44 6.18
CA THR A 434 -18.90 37.79 5.86
C THR A 434 -17.91 37.83 4.71
N GLY A 435 -17.41 36.69 4.25
CA GLY A 435 -16.33 36.61 3.27
C GLY A 435 -14.97 37.09 3.81
N ARG A 436 -14.84 37.35 5.12
CA ARG A 436 -13.60 37.84 5.71
C ARG A 436 -12.52 36.77 5.64
N ILE A 437 -11.43 37.07 4.93
CA ILE A 437 -10.24 36.22 4.80
C ILE A 437 -9.26 36.52 5.94
N THR A 438 -8.72 35.47 6.57
CA THR A 438 -7.64 35.54 7.58
C THR A 438 -6.58 34.51 7.21
N SER A 439 -5.31 34.90 7.12
CA SER A 439 -4.22 33.94 6.93
C SER A 439 -3.97 33.19 8.25
N ILE A 440 -3.99 31.86 8.20
CA ILE A 440 -3.62 30.98 9.31
C ILE A 440 -2.12 30.70 9.24
N ALA A 441 -1.64 30.31 8.06
CA ALA A 441 -0.23 30.10 7.76
C ALA A 441 0.10 30.65 6.37
N HIS A 442 1.25 31.32 6.24
CA HIS A 442 1.66 32.00 5.02
C HIS A 442 2.88 31.32 4.39
N GLU A 443 2.73 30.85 3.17
CA GLU A 443 3.81 30.26 2.36
C GLU A 443 4.57 29.14 3.10
N VAL A 444 3.85 28.12 3.58
CA VAL A 444 4.41 26.99 4.35
C VAL A 444 4.23 25.62 3.70
N PHE A 445 3.41 25.52 2.64
CA PHE A 445 3.07 24.24 1.99
C PHE A 445 3.66 24.15 0.59
N LEU A 446 4.34 23.07 0.23
CA LEU A 446 4.91 22.87 -1.10
C LEU A 446 3.86 22.30 -2.07
N GLY A 447 3.16 23.20 -2.77
CA GLY A 447 2.10 22.83 -3.71
C GLY A 447 0.95 22.07 -3.03
N PRO A 448 0.20 22.69 -2.10
CA PRO A 448 -0.91 22.03 -1.43
C PRO A 448 -2.04 21.68 -2.42
N THR A 449 -2.57 20.46 -2.31
CA THR A 449 -3.54 19.89 -3.26
C THR A 449 -4.91 19.58 -2.65
N SER A 450 -4.97 19.22 -1.37
CA SER A 450 -6.21 19.01 -0.64
C SER A 450 -6.14 19.60 0.77
N ILE A 451 -7.30 19.64 1.43
CA ILE A 451 -7.41 19.93 2.86
C ILE A 451 -8.59 19.15 3.43
N THR A 452 -8.38 18.50 4.58
CA THR A 452 -9.43 17.82 5.35
C THR A 452 -9.32 18.19 6.81
N LEU A 453 -10.40 18.66 7.41
CA LEU A 453 -10.47 19.04 8.82
C LEU A 453 -10.67 17.81 9.70
N ALA A 454 -10.07 17.84 10.89
CA ALA A 454 -10.14 16.76 11.85
C ALA A 454 -10.01 17.26 13.30
N GLY A 455 -10.20 16.36 14.26
CA GLY A 455 -10.00 16.61 15.68
C GLY A 455 -10.95 17.68 16.21
N GLU A 456 -12.23 17.58 15.86
CA GLU A 456 -13.27 18.60 16.16
C GLU A 456 -12.95 19.98 15.50
N GLY A 457 -12.31 19.96 14.33
CA GLY A 457 -11.97 21.17 13.57
C GLY A 457 -10.77 21.95 14.14
N ARG A 458 -9.93 21.32 14.97
CA ARG A 458 -8.69 21.90 15.49
C ARG A 458 -7.48 21.58 14.61
N LEU A 459 -7.57 20.58 13.75
CA LEU A 459 -6.50 20.16 12.85
C LEU A 459 -6.95 20.26 11.40
N ALA A 460 -6.00 20.54 10.51
CA ALA A 460 -6.18 20.42 9.07
C ALA A 460 -5.08 19.54 8.47
N PHE A 461 -5.48 18.44 7.85
CA PHE A 461 -4.63 17.54 7.06
C PHE A 461 -4.54 18.08 5.65
N ILE A 462 -3.32 18.19 5.11
CA ILE A 462 -3.03 18.83 3.82
C ILE A 462 -2.04 17.94 3.08
N THR A 463 -2.40 17.51 1.87
CA THR A 463 -1.45 16.92 0.93
C THR A 463 -0.65 18.02 0.24
N GLU A 464 0.66 17.82 0.16
CA GLU A 464 1.63 18.66 -0.51
C GLU A 464 2.27 17.87 -1.64
N TYR A 465 1.97 18.24 -2.88
CA TYR A 465 2.36 17.46 -4.05
C TYR A 465 3.88 17.26 -4.18
N GLY A 466 4.68 18.20 -3.69
CA GLY A 466 6.11 18.24 -3.98
C GLY A 466 6.38 18.75 -5.40
N HIS A 467 7.42 18.24 -6.06
CA HIS A 467 7.77 18.57 -7.43
C HIS A 467 7.36 17.48 -8.41
N SER A 468 6.84 17.86 -9.59
CA SER A 468 6.52 16.88 -10.63
C SER A 468 7.69 15.98 -11.01
N GLY A 469 7.40 14.68 -11.11
CA GLY A 469 8.35 13.62 -11.43
C GLY A 469 9.26 13.25 -10.27
N LYS A 470 8.94 13.66 -9.03
CA LYS A 470 9.69 13.35 -7.82
C LYS A 470 8.76 12.85 -6.71
N CYS A 471 9.32 12.05 -5.83
CA CYS A 471 8.65 11.59 -4.62
C CYS A 471 9.11 12.41 -3.40
N ASP A 472 9.00 13.73 -3.49
CA ASP A 472 9.33 14.68 -2.42
C ASP A 472 8.09 15.42 -1.87
N GLY A 473 6.90 14.91 -2.19
CA GLY A 473 5.63 15.34 -1.60
C GLY A 473 5.44 14.80 -0.19
N SER A 474 4.40 15.29 0.48
CA SER A 474 4.08 14.86 1.84
C SER A 474 2.60 14.98 2.20
N LEU A 475 2.18 14.25 3.22
CA LEU A 475 0.98 14.54 3.99
C LEU A 475 1.38 15.26 5.27
N SER A 476 0.84 16.45 5.48
CA SER A 476 1.10 17.28 6.65
C SER A 476 -0.16 17.56 7.43
N VAL A 477 -0.01 17.87 8.71
CA VAL A 477 -1.08 18.40 9.56
C VAL A 477 -0.67 19.77 10.10
N ILE A 478 -1.63 20.67 10.25
CA ILE A 478 -1.43 21.98 10.89
C ILE A 478 -2.48 22.20 11.97
N ASN A 479 -2.05 22.74 13.11
CA ASN A 479 -2.98 23.14 14.17
C ASN A 479 -3.66 24.47 13.80
N ILE A 480 -4.99 24.45 13.73
CA ILE A 480 -5.85 25.59 13.39
C ILE A 480 -6.70 26.09 14.56
N ASP A 481 -6.53 25.53 15.76
CA ASP A 481 -7.14 26.02 16.99
C ASP A 481 -6.48 27.34 17.42
N SER A 482 -7.19 28.45 17.24
CA SER A 482 -6.64 29.78 17.54
C SER A 482 -6.34 30.03 19.01
N GLU A 483 -6.82 29.18 19.91
CA GLU A 483 -6.55 29.28 21.36
C GLU A 483 -5.36 28.41 21.79
N ALA A 484 -4.86 27.53 20.91
CA ALA A 484 -3.75 26.64 21.20
C ALA A 484 -2.38 27.36 21.11
N ALA A 485 -1.42 26.95 21.95
CA ALA A 485 -0.09 27.58 22.00
C ALA A 485 0.75 27.31 20.73
N ASP A 486 0.44 26.22 20.07
CA ASP A 486 1.00 25.68 18.83
C ASP A 486 0.12 25.99 17.61
N TYR A 487 -0.84 26.92 17.73
CA TYR A 487 -1.61 27.42 16.60
C TYR A 487 -0.69 27.82 15.44
N SER A 488 -1.05 27.42 14.22
CA SER A 488 -0.29 27.55 12.97
C SER A 488 1.00 26.73 12.87
N ASN A 489 1.33 25.89 13.86
CA ASN A 489 2.44 24.94 13.72
C ASN A 489 2.06 23.81 12.79
N LYS A 490 2.97 23.50 11.86
CA LYS A 490 2.87 22.41 10.91
C LYS A 490 3.73 21.23 11.37
N LEU A 491 3.22 20.02 11.19
CA LEU A 491 3.90 18.74 11.36
C LEU A 491 3.79 17.97 10.04
N VAL A 492 4.91 17.49 9.51
CA VAL A 492 4.91 16.55 8.37
C VAL A 492 4.65 15.15 8.93
N LEU A 493 3.51 14.55 8.58
CA LEU A 493 3.13 13.22 9.07
C LEU A 493 3.77 12.12 8.23
N LEU A 494 3.74 12.27 6.91
CA LEU A 494 4.25 11.28 5.98
C LEU A 494 4.99 11.97 4.83
N PRO A 495 6.34 12.00 4.84
CA PRO A 495 7.13 12.51 3.73
C PRO A 495 7.30 11.47 2.61
N GLY A 496 7.93 11.85 1.50
CA GLY A 496 8.37 10.91 0.45
C GLY A 496 7.26 10.44 -0.49
N LEU A 497 6.14 11.17 -0.55
CA LEU A 497 5.01 10.83 -1.41
C LEU A 497 5.24 11.33 -2.85
N CYS A 498 4.81 10.54 -3.83
CA CYS A 498 4.91 10.78 -5.27
C CYS A 498 3.64 11.49 -5.77
N GLY A 499 3.62 12.83 -5.67
CA GLY A 499 2.49 13.65 -6.09
C GLY A 499 1.19 13.35 -5.31
N PRO A 500 1.19 13.39 -3.96
CA PRO A 500 -0.03 13.21 -3.19
C PRO A 500 -1.05 14.32 -3.54
N HIS A 501 -2.31 13.94 -3.71
CA HIS A 501 -3.33 14.87 -4.20
C HIS A 501 -4.50 15.06 -3.24
N ASP A 502 -5.02 13.98 -2.68
CA ASP A 502 -6.17 14.04 -1.77
C ASP A 502 -5.98 13.15 -0.54
N VAL A 503 -6.62 13.55 0.56
CA VAL A 503 -6.60 12.84 1.85
C VAL A 503 -7.97 12.92 2.52
N VAL A 504 -8.44 11.78 3.02
CA VAL A 504 -9.68 11.69 3.80
C VAL A 504 -9.46 10.79 5.02
N LEU A 505 -10.17 11.08 6.11
CA LEU A 505 -10.09 10.30 7.34
C LEU A 505 -11.32 9.40 7.49
N ASN A 506 -11.17 8.27 8.18
CA ASN A 506 -12.33 7.52 8.64
C ASN A 506 -13.09 8.29 9.74
N GLN A 507 -14.31 7.85 10.05
CA GLN A 507 -15.17 8.50 11.04
C GLN A 507 -14.55 8.52 12.45
N GLU A 508 -13.77 7.50 12.82
CA GLU A 508 -13.09 7.47 14.12
C GLU A 508 -11.82 8.35 14.16
N GLU A 509 -11.40 8.93 13.04
CA GLU A 509 -10.16 9.70 12.89
C GLU A 509 -8.90 8.93 13.34
N THR A 510 -8.90 7.62 13.14
CA THR A 510 -7.77 6.71 13.44
C THR A 510 -7.02 6.28 12.19
N MET A 511 -7.59 6.53 11.01
CA MET A 511 -7.04 6.20 9.70
C MET A 511 -7.11 7.41 8.80
N ALA A 512 -6.03 7.68 8.06
CA ALA A 512 -6.05 8.59 6.92
C ALA A 512 -5.77 7.80 5.64
N TYR A 513 -6.63 7.97 4.64
CA TYR A 513 -6.48 7.42 3.30
C TYR A 513 -6.07 8.54 2.36
N PHE A 514 -5.14 8.27 1.46
CA PHE A 514 -4.64 9.28 0.53
C PHE A 514 -4.36 8.69 -0.84
N VAL A 515 -4.38 9.52 -1.87
CA VAL A 515 -4.02 9.12 -3.23
C VAL A 515 -2.79 9.86 -3.73
N GLU A 516 -2.01 9.15 -4.54
CA GLU A 516 -0.81 9.67 -5.19
C GLU A 516 -0.98 9.61 -6.71
N VAL A 517 -1.00 10.79 -7.34
CA VAL A 517 -1.20 10.92 -8.79
C VAL A 517 -0.02 10.31 -9.55
N GLU A 518 1.21 10.62 -9.15
CA GLU A 518 2.41 10.10 -9.82
C GLU A 518 2.78 8.71 -9.34
N GLY A 519 2.44 8.38 -8.10
CA GLY A 519 2.56 7.03 -7.54
C GLY A 519 1.53 6.04 -8.09
N SER A 520 0.46 6.50 -8.75
CA SER A 520 -0.63 5.66 -9.27
C SER A 520 -1.20 4.70 -8.22
N ARG A 521 -1.45 5.21 -7.00
CA ARG A 521 -1.79 4.36 -5.85
C ARG A 521 -2.71 5.02 -4.84
N LEU A 522 -3.40 4.17 -4.07
CA LEU A 522 -4.10 4.51 -2.84
C LEU A 522 -3.24 4.06 -1.65
N GLY A 523 -3.04 4.92 -0.67
CA GLY A 523 -2.37 4.60 0.59
C GLY A 523 -3.30 4.77 1.78
N ALA A 524 -2.98 4.09 2.86
CA ALA A 524 -3.57 4.31 4.17
C ALA A 524 -2.47 4.41 5.23
N ILE A 525 -2.65 5.27 6.23
CA ILE A 525 -1.86 5.30 7.46
C ILE A 525 -2.79 5.20 8.66
N GLN A 526 -2.32 4.55 9.72
CA GLN A 526 -2.90 4.76 11.04
C GLN A 526 -2.41 6.11 11.57
N ILE A 527 -3.27 6.84 12.27
CA ILE A 527 -2.96 8.14 12.86
C ILE A 527 -3.35 8.18 14.33
N ASP A 528 -2.57 8.90 15.12
CA ASP A 528 -2.90 9.23 16.51
C ASP A 528 -2.92 10.75 16.67
N ILE A 529 -4.13 11.32 16.62
CA ILE A 529 -4.36 12.76 16.82
C ILE A 529 -3.89 13.24 18.19
N GLY A 530 -3.88 12.37 19.21
CA GLY A 530 -3.41 12.71 20.56
C GLY A 530 -1.90 12.93 20.65
N GLU A 531 -1.12 12.27 19.78
CA GLU A 531 0.34 12.45 19.68
C GLU A 531 0.70 13.67 18.79
N MET A 532 -0.24 14.21 18.02
CA MET A 532 0.01 15.39 17.16
C MET A 532 0.14 16.66 17.99
N PHE A 533 1.31 17.29 17.89
CA PHE A 533 1.67 18.51 18.63
C PHE A 533 1.63 18.38 20.16
N SER A 534 1.58 17.14 20.67
CA SER A 534 1.85 16.88 22.08
C SER A 534 3.31 17.23 22.40
N PRO A 535 3.58 17.85 23.56
CA PRO A 535 4.95 18.05 24.00
C PRO A 535 5.60 16.67 24.16
N SER A 536 6.61 16.38 23.35
CA SER A 536 7.38 15.15 23.42
C SER A 536 7.77 14.88 24.89
N PRO A 537 7.56 13.66 25.43
CA PRO A 537 8.02 13.36 26.78
C PRO A 537 9.52 13.62 26.85
N GLU A 538 9.95 14.50 27.77
CA GLU A 538 11.39 14.76 27.97
C GLU A 538 12.14 13.42 28.16
N PRO A 539 13.33 13.27 27.54
CA PRO A 539 14.09 12.02 27.57
C PRO A 539 14.51 11.56 28.97
#